data_AF-H6Q7E5-F1
#
_entry.id   AF-H6Q7E5-F1
#
_cell.length_a   1.000
_cell.length_b   1.000
_cell.length_c   1.000
_cell.angle_alpha   90.00
_cell.angle_beta   90.00
_cell.angle_gamma   90.00
#
_symmetry.space_group_name_H-M   'P 1'
#
loop_
_entity.id
_entity.type
_entity.pdbx_description
1 polymer ?
#
loop_
_entity_poly.entity_id
_entity_poly.type
_entity_poly.pdbx_seq_one_letter_code
_entity_poly.pdbx_strand_id
1 'polypeptide(L)'
;MVCLEPLTPDEFTVWYRHVGRLRLFWAKPLVELFPLYRIAEGCVLKARWASERPRIEEAYIAILKKIRKLDFLLSLRGLKILITPETVEGNLYQQKASLYLYATSRPCATGIHLEKVPEGYPEPTPDHVVVASSQSELRYLFYLNRWSFNIDYLWVASGEYIDRVVENAVCEARRLGGRYITIATGGGHLDSVDLSKHKPDFYYNIYKLSF
;
A
#
# COMPACT_ATOMS: atom_id res chain seq x y z
N MET A 1 8.58 7.38 16.71
CA MET A 1 7.35 8.13 16.37
C MET A 1 6.66 7.38 15.25
N VAL A 2 5.37 7.07 15.30
CA VAL A 2 4.69 6.27 14.27
C VAL A 2 3.33 6.93 14.00
N CYS A 3 3.04 7.16 12.72
CA CYS A 3 1.82 7.83 12.26
C CYS A 3 0.86 6.84 11.59
N LEU A 4 1.43 5.97 10.75
CA LEU A 4 0.78 4.77 10.22
C LEU A 4 1.45 3.57 10.87
N GLU A 5 0.79 2.93 11.84
CA GLU A 5 1.38 1.75 12.47
C GLU A 5 1.48 0.60 11.46
N PRO A 6 2.66 -0.05 11.33
CA PRO A 6 3.84 0.00 12.19
C PRO A 6 5.06 0.75 11.61
N LEU A 7 4.86 1.60 10.59
CA LEU A 7 5.93 2.32 9.90
C LEU A 7 6.40 3.55 10.70
N THR A 8 7.71 3.65 10.93
CA THR A 8 8.33 4.90 11.37
C THR A 8 8.14 6.01 10.32
N PRO A 9 8.39 7.30 10.62
CA PRO A 9 8.11 8.37 9.68
C PRO A 9 9.03 8.29 8.45
N ASP A 10 10.28 7.86 8.66
CA ASP A 10 11.24 7.67 7.58
C ASP A 10 10.84 6.49 6.68
N GLU A 11 10.47 5.36 7.28
CA GLU A 11 9.95 4.21 6.52
C GLU A 11 8.66 4.56 5.78
N PHE A 12 7.73 5.29 6.41
CA PHE A 12 6.51 5.75 5.76
C PHE A 12 6.83 6.66 4.58
N THR A 13 7.79 7.57 4.71
CA THR A 13 8.18 8.48 3.63
C THR A 13 8.79 7.73 2.45
N VAL A 14 9.69 6.77 2.71
CA VAL A 14 10.28 5.91 1.69
C VAL A 14 9.19 5.06 1.04
N TRP A 15 8.43 4.34 1.85
CA TRP A 15 7.32 3.50 1.40
C TRP A 15 6.35 4.28 0.50
N TYR A 16 5.87 5.44 0.96
CA TYR A 16 4.91 6.27 0.23
C TYR A 16 5.48 6.77 -1.10
N ARG A 17 6.76 7.19 -1.14
CA ARG A 17 7.42 7.64 -2.37
C ARG A 17 7.45 6.55 -3.43
N HIS A 18 7.75 5.31 -3.04
CA HIS A 18 7.81 4.18 -3.97
C HIS A 18 6.42 3.70 -4.37
N VAL A 19 5.48 3.59 -3.44
CA VAL A 19 4.06 3.30 -3.74
C VAL A 19 3.46 4.36 -4.66
N GLY A 20 3.88 5.62 -4.53
CA GLY A 20 3.43 6.72 -5.39
C GLY A 20 3.67 6.52 -6.88
N ARG A 21 4.61 5.63 -7.26
CA ARG A 21 4.88 5.29 -8.67
C ARG A 21 3.76 4.44 -9.29
N LEU A 22 2.94 3.78 -8.47
CA LEU A 22 1.74 3.06 -8.91
C LEU A 22 0.59 4.01 -9.28
N ARG A 23 0.71 5.30 -8.95
CA ARG A 23 -0.30 6.33 -9.25
C ARG A 23 -1.69 6.00 -8.66
N LEU A 24 -1.74 5.38 -7.47
CA LEU A 24 -2.98 5.22 -6.72
C LEU A 24 -3.58 6.60 -6.40
N PHE A 25 -4.90 6.70 -6.25
CA PHE A 25 -5.55 8.01 -6.03
C PHE A 25 -5.01 8.76 -4.80
N TRP A 26 -4.53 8.01 -3.82
CA TRP A 26 -4.02 8.50 -2.54
C TRP A 26 -2.50 8.45 -2.42
N ALA A 27 -1.79 7.89 -3.41
CA ALA A 27 -0.33 7.79 -3.41
C ALA A 27 0.17 8.08 -4.83
N LYS A 28 0.72 9.29 -5.00
CA LYS A 28 1.32 9.77 -6.26
C LYS A 28 2.80 10.11 -6.05
N PRO A 29 3.58 10.34 -7.12
CA PRO A 29 4.98 10.71 -7.01
C PRO A 29 5.16 11.95 -6.11
N LEU A 30 5.84 11.73 -4.99
CA LEU A 30 5.95 12.68 -3.89
C LEU A 30 6.99 13.76 -4.19
N VAL A 31 6.61 15.03 -3.99
CA VAL A 31 7.53 16.17 -3.96
C VAL A 31 7.94 16.45 -2.52
N GLU A 32 6.97 16.61 -1.62
CA GLU A 32 7.20 16.87 -0.19
C GLU A 32 6.18 16.11 0.66
N LEU A 33 6.61 15.63 1.82
CA LEU A 33 5.76 15.07 2.86
C LEU A 33 6.23 15.62 4.21
N PHE A 34 5.33 16.27 4.94
CA PHE A 34 5.67 16.83 6.24
C PHE A 34 4.56 16.62 7.27
N PRO A 35 4.92 16.35 8.54
CA PRO A 35 3.96 16.30 9.62
C PRO A 35 3.41 17.71 9.89
N LEU A 36 2.08 17.84 9.95
CA LEU A 36 1.44 19.10 10.31
C LEU A 36 1.12 19.16 11.81
N TYR A 37 0.39 18.19 12.32
CA TYR A 37 0.01 18.14 13.72
C TYR A 37 -0.23 16.72 14.20
N ARG A 38 -0.04 16.53 15.50
CA ARG A 38 -0.38 15.31 16.23
C ARG A 38 -1.74 15.47 16.88
N ILE A 39 -2.52 14.41 16.86
CA ILE A 39 -3.80 14.31 17.54
C ILE A 39 -3.77 13.06 18.43
N ALA A 40 -4.57 13.04 19.50
CA ALA A 40 -4.50 11.96 20.49
C ALA A 40 -4.64 10.55 19.87
N GLU A 41 -5.45 10.43 18.81
CA GLU A 41 -5.77 9.17 18.13
C GLU A 41 -5.14 9.07 16.73
N GLY A 42 -4.08 9.83 16.44
CA GLY A 42 -3.50 9.82 15.09
C GLY A 42 -2.57 10.97 14.75
N CYS A 43 -2.43 11.25 13.46
CA CYS A 43 -1.69 12.41 12.98
C CYS A 43 -2.20 12.91 11.64
N VAL A 44 -1.77 14.11 11.27
CA VAL A 44 -2.05 14.69 9.97
C VAL A 44 -0.76 15.10 9.31
N LEU A 45 -0.63 14.65 8.07
CA LEU A 45 0.51 14.92 7.21
C LEU A 45 0.04 15.77 6.04
N LYS A 46 0.89 16.68 5.57
CA LYS A 46 0.70 17.35 4.30
C LYS A 46 1.59 16.70 3.27
N ALA A 47 0.98 16.26 2.19
CA ALA A 47 1.67 15.71 1.04
C ALA A 47 1.49 16.65 -0.15
N ARG A 48 2.59 16.86 -0.89
CA ARG A 48 2.59 17.57 -2.16
C ARG A 48 3.10 16.63 -3.23
N TRP A 49 2.37 16.53 -4.33
CA TRP A 49 2.69 15.62 -5.43
C TRP A 49 2.94 16.39 -6.71
N ALA A 50 3.77 15.81 -7.57
CA ALA A 50 3.84 16.24 -8.95
C ALA A 50 2.52 15.86 -9.63
N SER A 51 1.86 16.82 -10.29
CA SER A 51 0.74 16.51 -11.17
C SER A 51 1.22 16.45 -12.62
N GLU A 52 0.44 15.82 -13.49
CA GLU A 52 0.71 15.79 -14.94
C GLU A 52 0.59 17.17 -15.60
N ARG A 53 0.01 18.14 -14.90
CA ARG A 53 -0.06 19.56 -15.28
C ARG A 53 1.02 20.34 -14.51
N PRO A 54 1.39 21.56 -14.93
CA PRO A 54 2.40 22.39 -14.24
C PRO A 54 1.97 22.89 -12.83
N ARG A 55 1.00 22.23 -12.19
CA ARG A 55 0.52 22.53 -10.84
C ARG A 55 0.97 21.42 -9.90
N ILE A 56 1.42 21.84 -8.72
CA ILE A 56 1.65 20.93 -7.59
C ILE A 56 0.29 20.66 -6.96
N GLU A 57 -0.06 19.38 -6.82
CA GLU A 57 -1.24 18.97 -6.07
C GLU A 57 -0.91 18.89 -4.58
N GLU A 58 -1.87 19.30 -3.75
CA GLU A 58 -1.73 19.31 -2.31
C GLU A 58 -2.82 18.43 -1.67
N ALA A 59 -2.39 17.57 -0.75
CA ALA A 59 -3.25 16.69 0.01
C ALA A 59 -2.93 16.75 1.51
N TYR A 60 -3.96 16.59 2.31
CA TYR A 60 -3.89 16.40 3.76
C TYR A 60 -4.26 14.96 4.06
N ILE A 61 -3.29 14.20 4.57
CA ILE A 61 -3.44 12.78 4.91
C ILE A 61 -3.65 12.69 6.42
N ALA A 62 -4.87 12.42 6.83
CA ALA A 62 -5.21 12.14 8.21
C ALA A 62 -5.10 10.63 8.45
N ILE A 63 -4.30 10.22 9.43
CA ILE A 63 -4.18 8.82 9.83
C ILE A 63 -4.76 8.69 11.23
N LEU A 64 -5.91 8.02 11.34
CA LEU A 64 -6.71 7.95 12.57
C LEU A 64 -6.91 6.51 13.02
N LYS A 65 -6.57 6.22 14.28
CA LYS A 65 -6.85 4.94 14.94
C LYS A 65 -8.33 4.75 15.25
N LYS A 66 -9.03 5.84 15.56
CA LYS A 66 -10.48 5.88 15.83
C LYS A 66 -11.12 7.11 15.20
N ILE A 67 -12.30 6.95 14.61
CA ILE A 67 -13.04 8.04 13.99
C ILE A 67 -13.97 8.65 15.04
N ARG A 68 -13.70 9.90 15.43
CA ARG A 68 -14.60 10.66 16.32
C ARG A 68 -15.18 11.89 15.65
N LYS A 69 -14.31 12.77 15.11
CA LYS A 69 -14.70 13.98 14.38
C LYS A 69 -13.70 14.28 13.27
N LEU A 70 -14.21 14.57 12.07
CA LEU A 70 -13.40 14.94 10.91
C LEU A 70 -13.46 16.45 10.61
N ASP A 71 -14.17 17.23 11.43
CA ASP A 71 -14.43 18.66 11.18
C ASP A 71 -13.16 19.49 11.00
N PHE A 72 -12.06 19.10 11.66
CA PHE A 72 -10.78 19.77 11.51
C PHE A 72 -10.26 19.73 10.06
N LEU A 73 -10.59 18.68 9.30
CA LEU A 73 -10.24 18.54 7.88
C LEU A 73 -11.02 19.51 6.98
N LEU A 74 -12.21 19.95 7.39
CA LEU A 74 -13.03 20.91 6.62
C LEU A 74 -12.32 22.26 6.48
N SER A 75 -11.52 22.64 7.47
CA SER A 75 -10.75 23.90 7.44
C SER A 75 -9.54 23.86 6.49
N LEU A 76 -9.10 22.68 6.06
CA LEU A 76 -7.92 22.50 5.23
C LEU A 76 -8.27 22.61 3.75
N ARG A 77 -7.54 23.46 3.03
CA ARG A 77 -7.76 23.67 1.59
C ARG A 77 -6.93 22.68 0.78
N GLY A 78 -7.57 21.71 0.14
CA GLY A 78 -6.90 20.73 -0.71
C GLY A 78 -7.64 19.40 -0.76
N LEU A 79 -6.98 18.37 -1.31
CA LEU A 79 -7.46 16.99 -1.25
C LEU A 79 -7.36 16.49 0.21
N LYS A 80 -8.37 15.76 0.69
CA LYS A 80 -8.30 15.13 2.01
C LYS A 80 -8.35 13.63 1.86
N ILE A 81 -7.32 12.98 2.40
CA ILE A 81 -7.20 11.53 2.47
C ILE A 81 -7.32 11.12 3.93
N LEU A 82 -8.18 10.16 4.21
CA LEU A 82 -8.31 9.54 5.53
C LEU A 82 -7.80 8.11 5.45
N ILE A 83 -6.87 7.75 6.33
CA ILE A 83 -6.37 6.39 6.52
C ILE A 83 -6.79 5.92 7.90
N THR A 84 -7.53 4.83 8.00
CA THR A 84 -8.12 4.39 9.27
C THR A 84 -8.53 2.91 9.22
N PRO A 85 -8.40 2.14 10.32
CA PRO A 85 -8.88 0.76 10.34
C PRO A 85 -10.42 0.68 10.37
N GLU A 86 -11.11 1.78 10.69
CA GLU A 86 -12.57 1.82 10.79
C GLU A 86 -13.22 2.02 9.41
N THR A 87 -14.48 1.62 9.29
CA THR A 87 -15.28 1.86 8.08
C THR A 87 -15.98 3.21 8.19
N VAL A 88 -16.00 3.94 7.08
CA VAL A 88 -16.67 5.25 6.97
C VAL A 88 -17.93 5.13 6.13
N GLU A 89 -18.95 5.93 6.47
CA GLU A 89 -20.20 6.02 5.70
C GLU A 89 -19.94 6.44 4.23
N GLY A 90 -20.68 5.83 3.30
CA GLY A 90 -20.46 5.97 1.86
C GLY A 90 -20.58 7.40 1.32
N ASN A 91 -21.37 8.26 1.96
CA ASN A 91 -21.57 9.66 1.61
C ASN A 91 -20.36 10.57 1.94
N LEU A 92 -19.48 10.15 2.86
CA LEU A 92 -18.35 10.95 3.32
C LEU A 92 -17.11 10.83 2.42
N TYR A 93 -17.11 9.91 1.44
CA TYR A 93 -15.97 9.69 0.54
C TYR A 93 -16.38 9.54 -0.92
N GLN A 94 -15.45 9.88 -1.81
CA GLN A 94 -15.59 9.73 -3.26
C GLN A 94 -14.93 8.44 -3.78
N GLN A 95 -13.82 8.02 -3.16
CA GLN A 95 -13.08 6.83 -3.53
C GLN A 95 -12.56 6.10 -2.28
N LYS A 96 -12.43 4.78 -2.38
CA LYS A 96 -11.93 3.90 -1.33
C LYS A 96 -10.77 3.06 -1.87
N ALA A 97 -9.78 2.82 -1.02
CA ALA A 97 -8.68 1.90 -1.17
C ALA A 97 -8.49 1.09 0.13
N SER A 98 -7.64 0.08 0.08
CA SER A 98 -7.24 -0.69 1.25
C SER A 98 -5.72 -0.82 1.31
N LEU A 99 -5.19 -0.94 2.52
CA LEU A 99 -3.80 -1.24 2.78
C LEU A 99 -3.71 -2.40 3.77
N TYR A 100 -3.04 -3.46 3.36
CA TYR A 100 -2.78 -4.66 4.16
C TYR A 100 -1.29 -4.69 4.50
N LEU A 101 -0.95 -4.94 5.76
CA LEU A 101 0.43 -5.11 6.20
C LEU A 101 0.60 -6.43 6.95
N TYR A 102 1.64 -7.17 6.59
CA TYR A 102 1.99 -8.44 7.23
C TYR A 102 3.41 -8.38 7.74
N ALA A 103 3.60 -8.69 9.01
CA ALA A 103 4.89 -8.68 9.69
C ALA A 103 5.76 -9.80 9.16
N THR A 104 7.01 -9.44 8.85
CA THR A 104 7.99 -10.43 8.41
C THR A 104 8.58 -11.23 9.56
N SER A 105 7.95 -11.28 10.74
CA SER A 105 8.37 -12.13 11.88
C SER A 105 7.72 -13.52 11.87
N ARG A 106 6.76 -13.79 10.98
CA ARG A 106 6.03 -15.08 10.87
C ARG A 106 6.86 -16.18 10.19
N PRO A 107 6.67 -17.48 10.50
CA PRO A 107 7.24 -18.57 9.71
C PRO A 107 6.83 -18.46 8.24
N CYS A 108 7.72 -18.78 7.31
CA CYS A 108 7.44 -18.64 5.88
C CYS A 108 8.28 -19.60 5.03
N ALA A 109 7.90 -19.75 3.75
CA ALA A 109 8.62 -20.51 2.74
C ALA A 109 8.94 -19.62 1.53
N THR A 110 10.13 -19.82 0.95
CA THR A 110 10.62 -19.04 -0.19
C THR A 110 10.11 -19.60 -1.52
N GLY A 111 9.74 -18.72 -2.44
CA GLY A 111 9.29 -19.09 -3.78
C GLY A 111 10.44 -19.23 -4.77
N ILE A 112 10.10 -19.41 -6.04
CA ILE A 112 11.10 -19.46 -7.12
C ILE A 112 11.28 -18.06 -7.69
N HIS A 113 12.54 -17.61 -7.75
CA HIS A 113 12.92 -16.35 -8.39
C HIS A 113 12.94 -16.56 -9.90
N LEU A 114 12.32 -15.64 -10.63
CA LEU A 114 12.39 -15.64 -12.09
C LEU A 114 13.32 -14.52 -12.55
N GLU A 115 14.34 -14.87 -13.33
CA GLU A 115 15.21 -13.90 -14.01
C GLU A 115 14.52 -13.30 -15.24
N LYS A 116 13.65 -14.08 -15.89
CA LYS A 116 12.85 -13.67 -17.03
C LYS A 116 11.39 -14.02 -16.78
N VAL A 117 10.51 -13.06 -17.03
CA VAL A 117 9.07 -13.26 -16.89
C VAL A 117 8.53 -14.02 -18.10
N PRO A 118 7.59 -14.96 -17.94
CA PRO A 118 6.93 -15.62 -19.06
C PRO A 118 6.14 -14.63 -19.93
N GLU A 119 5.84 -15.04 -21.16
CA GLU A 119 5.02 -14.25 -22.08
C GLU A 119 3.60 -14.03 -21.52
N GLY A 120 3.02 -12.86 -21.77
CA GLY A 120 1.67 -12.50 -21.32
C GLY A 120 1.59 -11.79 -19.96
N TYR A 121 2.73 -11.60 -19.28
CA TYR A 121 2.81 -10.85 -18.03
C TYR A 121 3.56 -9.52 -18.23
N PRO A 122 3.25 -8.46 -17.46
CA PRO A 122 3.93 -7.18 -17.58
C PRO A 122 5.43 -7.30 -17.28
N GLU A 123 6.27 -6.57 -18.00
CA GLU A 123 7.70 -6.51 -17.67
C GLU A 123 7.93 -5.84 -16.31
N PRO A 124 8.74 -6.44 -15.41
CA PRO A 124 9.03 -5.87 -14.11
C PRO A 124 9.97 -4.66 -14.27
N THR A 125 9.83 -3.67 -13.38
CA THR A 125 10.83 -2.60 -13.31
C THR A 125 12.07 -3.10 -12.54
N PRO A 126 13.23 -2.42 -12.66
CA PRO A 126 14.45 -2.83 -11.93
C PRO A 126 14.30 -2.86 -10.40
N ASP A 127 13.29 -2.18 -9.87
CA ASP A 127 12.99 -2.14 -8.44
C ASP A 127 12.25 -3.39 -7.94
N HIS A 128 11.90 -4.34 -8.82
CA HIS A 128 11.12 -5.51 -8.46
C HIS A 128 11.95 -6.78 -8.30
N VAL A 129 11.52 -7.64 -7.39
CA VAL A 129 11.83 -9.08 -7.42
C VAL A 129 10.59 -9.79 -7.93
N VAL A 130 10.78 -10.68 -8.91
CA VAL A 130 9.70 -11.51 -9.45
C VAL A 130 9.76 -12.89 -8.81
N VAL A 131 8.67 -13.28 -8.16
CA VAL A 131 8.55 -14.58 -7.51
C VAL A 131 7.35 -15.33 -8.04
N ALA A 132 7.57 -16.62 -8.27
CA ALA A 132 6.61 -17.52 -8.88
C ALA A 132 6.50 -18.84 -8.10
N SER A 133 5.41 -19.56 -8.33
CA SER A 133 5.23 -20.91 -7.79
C SER A 133 6.11 -21.97 -8.45
N SER A 134 6.45 -21.78 -9.73
CA SER A 134 7.28 -22.70 -10.52
C SER A 134 7.88 -21.96 -11.74
N GLN A 135 8.74 -22.62 -12.52
CA GLN A 135 9.30 -22.05 -13.77
C GLN A 135 8.42 -22.29 -15.01
N SER A 136 7.57 -23.32 -15.01
CA SER A 136 6.83 -23.76 -16.21
C SER A 136 5.31 -23.76 -16.03
N GLU A 137 4.81 -24.16 -14.87
CA GLU A 137 3.38 -24.24 -14.55
C GLU A 137 3.04 -23.28 -13.42
N LEU A 138 2.76 -22.03 -13.78
CA LEU A 138 2.47 -20.98 -12.81
C LEU A 138 1.10 -21.20 -12.15
N ARG A 139 1.10 -21.23 -10.82
CA ARG A 139 -0.09 -21.13 -9.95
C ARG A 139 -0.23 -19.73 -9.37
N TYR A 140 0.89 -19.03 -9.20
CA TYR A 140 0.95 -17.61 -8.89
C TYR A 140 2.27 -16.99 -9.36
N LEU A 141 2.24 -15.68 -9.55
CA LEU A 141 3.37 -14.82 -9.88
C LEU A 141 3.12 -13.44 -9.26
N PHE A 142 4.10 -12.89 -8.53
CA PHE A 142 3.98 -11.56 -7.94
C PHE A 142 5.26 -10.75 -8.03
N TYR A 143 5.12 -9.43 -8.14
CA TYR A 143 6.23 -8.48 -8.21
C TYR A 143 6.33 -7.73 -6.90
N LEU A 144 7.37 -8.03 -6.13
CA LEU A 144 7.65 -7.36 -4.87
C LEU A 144 8.58 -6.18 -5.12
N ASN A 145 8.12 -4.98 -4.79
CA ASN A 145 8.96 -3.79 -4.81
C ASN A 145 10.02 -3.86 -3.70
N ARG A 146 11.29 -3.72 -4.04
CA ARG A 146 12.42 -3.85 -3.11
C ARG A 146 12.50 -2.72 -2.07
N TRP A 147 11.80 -1.61 -2.31
CA TRP A 147 11.90 -0.40 -1.49
C TRP A 147 10.67 -0.16 -0.61
N SER A 148 9.46 -0.41 -1.13
CA SER A 148 8.21 -0.33 -0.34
C SER A 148 7.74 -1.68 0.18
N PHE A 149 8.34 -2.78 -0.27
CA PHE A 149 7.85 -4.14 -0.01
C PHE A 149 6.36 -4.31 -0.37
N ASN A 150 5.88 -3.50 -1.32
CA ASN A 150 4.53 -3.61 -1.85
C ASN A 150 4.48 -4.67 -2.96
N ILE A 151 3.40 -5.44 -3.00
CA ILE A 151 3.07 -6.25 -4.17
C ILE A 151 2.44 -5.32 -5.21
N ASP A 152 3.22 -4.95 -6.22
CA ASP A 152 2.81 -3.99 -7.25
C ASP A 152 2.01 -4.66 -8.38
N TYR A 153 2.28 -5.96 -8.60
CA TYR A 153 1.56 -6.82 -9.54
C TYR A 153 1.38 -8.21 -8.92
N LEU A 154 0.21 -8.80 -9.12
CA LEU A 154 -0.11 -10.14 -8.68
C LEU A 154 -0.99 -10.82 -9.73
N TRP A 155 -0.57 -12.02 -10.12
CA TRP A 155 -1.39 -12.97 -10.83
C TRP A 155 -1.51 -14.24 -9.99
N VAL A 156 -2.73 -14.77 -9.89
CA VAL A 156 -3.03 -16.03 -9.22
C VAL A 156 -3.99 -16.85 -10.07
N ALA A 157 -3.72 -18.13 -10.21
CA ALA A 157 -4.60 -19.05 -10.94
C ALA A 157 -5.94 -19.26 -10.21
N SER A 158 -5.92 -19.19 -8.88
CA SER A 158 -7.08 -19.36 -8.02
C SER A 158 -6.86 -18.64 -6.69
N GLY A 159 -7.96 -18.19 -6.07
CA GLY A 159 -7.91 -17.52 -4.77
C GLY A 159 -7.45 -18.42 -3.61
N GLU A 160 -7.24 -19.72 -3.81
CA GLU A 160 -6.63 -20.62 -2.83
C GLU A 160 -5.11 -20.40 -2.67
N TYR A 161 -4.47 -19.77 -3.66
CA TYR A 161 -3.01 -19.55 -3.63
C TYR A 161 -2.61 -18.23 -2.96
N ILE A 162 -3.57 -17.43 -2.51
CA ILE A 162 -3.29 -16.13 -1.86
C ILE A 162 -2.48 -16.31 -0.58
N ASP A 163 -2.78 -17.32 0.24
CA ASP A 163 -1.99 -17.61 1.43
C ASP A 163 -0.52 -17.87 1.07
N ARG A 164 -0.29 -18.67 0.02
CA ARG A 164 1.08 -18.95 -0.46
C ARG A 164 1.76 -17.69 -0.97
N VAL A 165 1.08 -16.87 -1.77
CA VAL A 165 1.64 -15.59 -2.25
C VAL A 165 2.09 -14.73 -1.08
N VAL A 166 1.23 -14.56 -0.07
CA VAL A 166 1.53 -13.74 1.10
C VAL A 166 2.70 -14.32 1.90
N GLU A 167 2.72 -15.63 2.16
CA GLU A 167 3.83 -16.30 2.85
C GLU A 167 5.17 -16.14 2.09
N ASN A 168 5.15 -16.30 0.78
CA ASN A 168 6.33 -16.16 -0.07
C ASN A 168 6.82 -14.71 -0.08
N ALA A 169 5.90 -13.75 -0.21
CA ALA A 169 6.23 -12.34 -0.15
C ALA A 169 6.80 -11.94 1.22
N VAL A 170 6.24 -12.47 2.32
CA VAL A 170 6.78 -12.29 3.68
C VAL A 170 8.23 -12.76 3.77
N CYS A 171 8.52 -13.93 3.20
CA CYS A 171 9.87 -14.49 3.17
C CYS A 171 10.84 -13.63 2.35
N GLU A 172 10.42 -13.17 1.17
CA GLU A 172 11.24 -12.30 0.34
C GLU A 172 11.49 -10.94 0.96
N ALA A 173 10.46 -10.30 1.52
CA ALA A 173 10.65 -9.04 2.22
C ALA A 173 11.60 -9.21 3.40
N ARG A 174 11.47 -10.29 4.19
CA ARG A 174 12.44 -10.60 5.26
C ARG A 174 13.86 -10.71 4.72
N ARG A 175 14.07 -11.46 3.63
CA ARG A 175 15.38 -11.66 2.99
C ARG A 175 15.99 -10.34 2.52
N LEU A 176 15.16 -9.42 2.06
CA LEU A 176 15.54 -8.07 1.63
C LEU A 176 15.66 -7.06 2.80
N GLY A 177 15.47 -7.50 4.05
CA GLY A 177 15.56 -6.66 5.24
C GLY A 177 14.29 -5.86 5.57
N GLY A 178 13.19 -6.11 4.87
CA GLY A 178 11.89 -5.53 5.15
C GLY A 178 11.27 -6.06 6.44
N ARG A 179 10.72 -5.15 7.25
CA ARG A 179 9.98 -5.50 8.48
C ARG A 179 8.53 -5.93 8.22
N TYR A 180 8.00 -5.51 7.07
CA TYR A 180 6.62 -5.79 6.65
C TYR A 180 6.60 -5.99 5.14
N ILE A 181 5.66 -6.79 4.67
CA ILE A 181 5.13 -6.63 3.32
C ILE A 181 3.93 -5.69 3.37
N THR A 182 3.70 -5.00 2.27
CA THR A 182 2.49 -4.20 2.08
C THR A 182 1.74 -4.66 0.83
N ILE A 183 0.42 -4.52 0.88
CA ILE A 183 -0.43 -4.64 -0.31
C ILE A 183 -1.37 -3.44 -0.28
N ALA A 184 -1.07 -2.46 -1.12
CA ALA A 184 -1.89 -1.27 -1.33
C ALA A 184 -2.80 -1.47 -2.54
N THR A 185 -4.11 -1.33 -2.34
CA THR A 185 -5.12 -1.45 -3.38
C THR A 185 -5.76 -0.09 -3.70
N GLY A 186 -6.63 -0.02 -4.71
CA GLY A 186 -7.33 1.20 -5.13
C GLY A 186 -7.64 1.15 -6.63
N GLY A 187 -8.63 1.96 -7.08
CA GLY A 187 -9.35 1.84 -8.35
C GLY A 187 -8.63 1.26 -9.58
N GLY A 188 -8.37 -0.05 -9.57
CA GLY A 188 -7.71 -0.80 -10.64
C GLY A 188 -6.57 -1.75 -10.21
N HIS A 189 -6.06 -1.67 -8.98
CA HIS A 189 -4.90 -2.46 -8.55
C HIS A 189 -5.30 -3.49 -7.50
N LEU A 190 -5.22 -4.77 -7.86
CA LEU A 190 -5.47 -5.93 -6.99
C LEU A 190 -6.88 -6.00 -6.39
N ASP A 191 -7.78 -5.11 -6.78
CA ASP A 191 -9.13 -4.98 -6.19
C ASP A 191 -10.02 -6.21 -6.43
N SER A 192 -9.68 -7.05 -7.41
CA SER A 192 -10.37 -8.33 -7.69
C SER A 192 -9.88 -9.50 -6.83
N VAL A 193 -8.84 -9.29 -6.03
CA VAL A 193 -8.21 -10.32 -5.22
C VAL A 193 -8.75 -10.26 -3.79
N ASP A 194 -9.32 -11.38 -3.33
CA ASP A 194 -9.75 -11.52 -1.94
C ASP A 194 -8.55 -11.74 -1.02
N LEU A 195 -8.01 -10.64 -0.50
CA LEU A 195 -6.90 -10.61 0.45
C LEU A 195 -7.35 -10.91 1.89
N SER A 196 -8.65 -11.10 2.16
CA SER A 196 -9.13 -11.41 3.51
C SER A 196 -8.83 -12.84 3.95
N LYS A 197 -8.52 -13.73 3.00
CA LYS A 197 -8.20 -15.14 3.24
C LYS A 197 -6.95 -15.33 4.11
N HIS A 198 -5.97 -14.44 3.94
CA HIS A 198 -4.82 -14.35 4.83
C HIS A 198 -4.95 -13.11 5.72
N LYS A 199 -5.23 -13.27 7.02
CA LYS A 199 -5.47 -12.11 7.88
C LYS A 199 -4.19 -11.26 8.06
N PRO A 200 -4.22 -9.95 7.73
CA PRO A 200 -3.09 -9.06 7.93
C PRO A 200 -2.85 -8.78 9.41
N ASP A 201 -1.62 -8.42 9.76
CA ASP A 201 -1.27 -7.90 11.08
C ASP A 201 -1.87 -6.50 11.29
N PHE A 202 -1.91 -5.70 10.22
CA PHE A 202 -2.53 -4.38 10.22
C PHE A 202 -3.36 -4.18 8.94
N TYR A 203 -4.54 -3.59 9.09
CA TYR A 203 -5.44 -3.27 7.99
C TYR A 203 -5.92 -1.83 8.10
N TYR A 204 -5.88 -1.10 6.99
CA TYR A 204 -6.40 0.25 6.89
C TYR A 204 -7.28 0.41 5.66
N ASN A 205 -8.44 1.02 5.86
CA ASN A 205 -9.19 1.66 4.80
C ASN A 205 -8.54 3.00 4.48
N ILE A 206 -8.55 3.35 3.20
CA ILE A 206 -8.07 4.64 2.72
C ILE A 206 -9.19 5.30 1.92
N TYR A 207 -9.53 6.52 2.28
CA TYR A 207 -10.65 7.25 1.71
C TYR A 207 -10.19 8.58 1.14
N LYS A 208 -10.63 8.88 -0.08
CA LYS A 208 -10.66 10.25 -0.60
C LYS A 208 -11.96 10.88 -0.14
N LEU A 209 -11.91 11.81 0.81
CA LEU A 209 -13.10 12.44 1.38
C LEU A 209 -13.80 13.35 0.37
N SER A 210 -15.11 13.55 0.53
CA SER A 210 -15.96 14.25 -0.43
C SER A 210 -16.00 15.77 -0.28
N PHE A 211 -15.58 16.31 0.86
CA PHE A 211 -15.62 17.74 1.23
C PHE A 211 -14.25 18.41 1.20
#